data_AF-A0A1F6RBH7-F1
#
_entry.id   AF-A0A1F6RBH7-F1
#
_cell.length_a   1.000
_cell.length_b   1.000
_cell.length_c   1.000
_cell.angle_alpha   90.00
_cell.angle_beta   90.00
_cell.angle_gamma   90.00
#
_symmetry.space_group_name_H-M   'P 1'
#
loop_
_entity.id
_entity.type
_entity.pdbx_description
1 polymer ?
#
loop_
_entity_poly.entity_id
_entity_poly.type
_entity_poly.pdbx_seq_one_letter_code
_entity_poly.pdbx_strand_id
1 'polypeptide(L)'
;MIKFKKIIVFTLIFSALLGFAVVPDALAAKKKKKITDEEITQITTTINTLVKKVYASGLFSPKDNEDLIDIKLQLDDALLGNPNNNDFPQLYYKTGFIYREREYREEAIECFQTVLDNFPDSPYAAKAMNELKKMGVKITSPDSQDTME
;
A
#
# COMPACT_ATOMS: atom_id res chain seq x y z
N MET A 1 67.99 22.81 -18.61
CA MET A 1 68.63 23.13 -17.31
C MET A 1 67.53 23.21 -16.26
N ILE A 2 67.50 22.29 -15.30
CA ILE A 2 66.52 22.21 -14.20
C ILE A 2 66.94 23.18 -13.09
N LYS A 3 66.00 23.92 -12.48
CA LYS A 3 66.04 24.24 -11.02
C LYS A 3 64.63 24.33 -10.42
N PHE A 4 64.35 23.36 -9.55
CA PHE A 4 63.30 23.35 -8.54
C PHE A 4 63.53 24.43 -7.46
N LYS A 5 62.46 25.03 -6.94
CA LYS A 5 62.36 25.37 -5.50
C LYS A 5 60.89 25.35 -5.07
N LYS A 6 60.63 24.53 -4.04
CA LYS A 6 59.35 24.29 -3.35
C LYS A 6 59.06 25.42 -2.34
N ILE A 7 57.93 25.27 -1.61
CA ILE A 7 57.56 25.86 -0.30
C ILE A 7 56.63 27.10 -0.53
N ILE A 8 55.35 27.22 -0.11
CA ILE A 8 54.61 26.83 1.12
C ILE A 8 53.11 26.67 0.81
N VAL A 9 52.48 25.64 1.36
CA VAL A 9 51.02 25.54 1.61
C VAL A 9 50.74 26.25 2.93
N PHE A 10 49.83 27.24 2.97
CA PHE A 10 49.11 27.59 4.20
C PHE A 10 47.76 28.27 3.88
N THR A 11 46.72 27.51 4.20
CA THR A 11 45.29 27.81 4.36
C THR A 11 44.93 29.21 4.86
N LEU A 12 43.88 29.80 4.27
CA LEU A 12 42.88 30.57 5.02
C LEU A 12 41.47 30.30 4.45
N ILE A 13 40.71 29.56 5.25
CA ILE A 13 39.26 29.35 5.15
C ILE A 13 38.57 30.66 5.55
N PHE A 14 37.67 31.18 4.71
CA PHE A 14 36.57 32.06 5.13
C PHE A 14 35.51 32.12 4.00
N SER A 15 34.58 31.17 3.99
CA SER A 15 33.14 31.36 4.24
C SER A 15 32.40 32.38 3.35
N ALA A 16 31.55 31.86 2.46
CA ALA A 16 30.18 32.31 2.19
C ALA A 16 29.61 31.36 1.13
N LEU A 17 28.83 30.32 1.48
CA LEU A 17 27.37 30.41 1.57
C LEU A 17 26.81 31.42 0.56
N LEU A 18 26.47 30.94 -0.64
CA LEU A 18 25.11 30.99 -1.18
C LEU A 18 25.11 30.40 -2.60
N GLY A 19 24.47 29.25 -2.71
CA GLY A 19 24.09 28.62 -3.97
C GLY A 19 22.93 27.65 -3.77
N PHE A 20 22.08 27.88 -2.75
CA PHE A 20 20.73 27.32 -2.74
C PHE A 20 19.91 28.18 -3.69
N ALA A 21 19.82 27.76 -4.96
CA ALA A 21 18.83 28.26 -5.88
C ALA A 21 17.99 27.07 -6.36
N VAL A 22 17.00 26.78 -5.52
CA VAL A 22 15.64 26.34 -5.87
C VAL A 22 15.57 25.26 -6.94
N VAL A 23 15.50 24.00 -6.50
CA VAL A 23 14.81 22.97 -7.29
C VAL A 23 13.39 23.50 -7.48
N PRO A 24 12.93 23.83 -8.71
CA PRO A 24 11.56 24.26 -8.93
C PRO A 24 10.65 23.11 -8.49
N ASP A 25 9.62 23.43 -7.71
CA ASP A 25 8.66 22.52 -7.07
C ASP A 25 8.44 21.19 -7.82
N ALA A 26 9.34 20.21 -7.61
CA ALA A 26 9.09 18.81 -7.92
C ALA A 26 8.15 18.18 -6.88
N LEU A 27 7.58 19.01 -6.00
CA LEU A 27 6.68 18.67 -4.92
C LEU A 27 5.41 19.52 -4.98
N ALA A 28 4.92 19.86 -6.17
CA ALA A 28 3.48 19.93 -6.35
C ALA A 28 2.94 18.48 -6.36
N ALA A 29 3.07 17.78 -5.22
CA ALA A 29 2.25 16.62 -4.93
C ALA A 29 0.82 17.12 -5.00
N LYS A 30 0.18 16.94 -6.18
CA LYS A 30 -1.25 17.17 -6.36
C LYS A 30 -1.90 16.52 -5.14
N LYS A 31 -2.54 17.32 -4.27
CA LYS A 31 -3.25 16.80 -3.10
C LYS A 31 -4.06 15.61 -3.59
N LYS A 32 -3.65 14.39 -3.22
CA LYS A 32 -4.30 13.18 -3.72
C LYS A 32 -5.77 13.30 -3.38
N LYS A 33 -6.62 13.19 -4.40
CA LYS A 33 -8.06 13.40 -4.26
C LYS A 33 -8.55 12.39 -3.23
N LYS A 34 -9.07 12.89 -2.10
CA LYS A 34 -9.75 12.04 -1.11
C LYS A 34 -10.89 11.33 -1.83
N ILE A 35 -10.94 10.00 -1.73
CA ILE A 35 -12.07 9.22 -2.25
C ILE A 35 -13.37 9.74 -1.62
N THR A 36 -14.41 9.88 -2.44
CA THR A 36 -15.72 10.35 -2.01
C THR A 36 -16.58 9.21 -1.49
N ASP A 37 -17.57 9.51 -0.65
CA ASP A 37 -18.50 8.49 -0.12
C ASP A 37 -19.30 7.79 -1.24
N GLU A 38 -19.56 8.51 -2.34
CA GLU A 38 -20.18 7.95 -3.54
C GLU A 38 -19.26 6.92 -4.22
N GLU A 39 -17.98 7.24 -4.40
CA GLU A 39 -16.98 6.30 -4.95
C GLU A 39 -16.85 5.04 -4.04
N ILE A 40 -16.86 5.21 -2.71
CA ILE A 40 -16.86 4.09 -1.76
C ILE A 40 -18.12 3.24 -1.90
N THR A 41 -19.29 3.87 -2.08
CA THR A 41 -20.57 3.17 -2.27
C THR A 41 -20.58 2.34 -3.55
N GLN A 42 -20.01 2.88 -4.63
CA GLN A 42 -19.85 2.19 -5.91
C GLN A 42 -18.91 1.00 -5.78
N ILE A 43 -17.73 1.19 -5.19
CA ILE A 43 -16.77 0.10 -4.91
C ILE A 43 -17.44 -0.99 -4.07
N THR A 44 -18.14 -0.61 -3.01
CA THR A 44 -18.86 -1.55 -2.13
C THR A 44 -19.88 -2.37 -2.90
N THR A 45 -20.64 -1.74 -3.80
CA THR A 45 -21.65 -2.39 -4.62
C THR A 45 -21.04 -3.39 -5.60
N THR A 46 -19.96 -2.99 -6.28
CA THR A 46 -19.23 -3.84 -7.22
C THR A 46 -18.60 -5.03 -6.49
N ILE A 47 -17.88 -4.81 -5.38
CA ILE A 47 -17.32 -5.89 -4.55
C ILE A 47 -18.42 -6.86 -4.11
N ASN A 48 -19.55 -6.36 -3.61
CA ASN A 48 -20.65 -7.24 -3.17
C ASN A 48 -21.22 -8.07 -4.33
N THR A 49 -21.21 -7.53 -5.54
CA THR A 49 -21.62 -8.26 -6.75
C THR A 49 -20.61 -9.35 -7.11
N LEU A 50 -19.31 -9.05 -7.08
CA LEU A 50 -18.25 -10.03 -7.33
C LEU A 50 -18.22 -11.13 -6.26
N VAL A 51 -18.40 -10.78 -4.98
CA VAL A 51 -18.54 -11.75 -3.88
C VAL A 51 -19.72 -12.69 -4.11
N LYS A 52 -20.87 -12.18 -4.56
CA LYS A 52 -22.03 -13.03 -4.91
C LYS A 52 -21.69 -13.99 -6.04
N LYS A 53 -20.95 -13.54 -7.06
CA LYS A 53 -20.50 -14.40 -8.16
C LYS A 53 -19.59 -15.52 -7.65
N VAL A 54 -18.63 -15.21 -6.79
CA VAL A 54 -17.78 -16.22 -6.12
C VAL A 54 -18.62 -17.26 -5.39
N TYR A 55 -19.53 -16.84 -4.51
CA TYR A 55 -20.38 -17.79 -3.77
C TYR A 55 -21.31 -18.61 -4.66
N ALA A 56 -21.81 -18.03 -5.74
CA ALA A 56 -22.65 -18.73 -6.72
C ALA A 56 -21.84 -19.64 -7.67
N SER A 57 -20.51 -19.71 -7.51
CA SER A 57 -19.60 -20.36 -8.48
C SER A 57 -19.83 -19.84 -9.91
N GLY A 58 -20.20 -18.56 -10.03
CA GLY A 58 -20.47 -17.89 -11.28
C GLY A 58 -19.19 -17.56 -12.04
N LEU A 59 -19.26 -17.63 -13.37
CA LEU A 59 -18.15 -17.24 -14.23
C LEU A 59 -17.87 -15.73 -14.10
N PHE A 60 -16.61 -15.39 -13.88
CA PHE A 60 -16.14 -14.01 -13.99
C PHE A 60 -15.91 -13.69 -15.46
N SER A 61 -16.57 -12.64 -15.92
CA SER A 61 -16.33 -12.06 -17.24
C SER A 61 -14.98 -11.33 -17.26
N PRO A 62 -14.43 -11.00 -18.44
CA PRO A 62 -13.28 -10.11 -18.54
C PRO A 62 -13.49 -8.78 -17.80
N LYS A 63 -14.72 -8.24 -17.84
CA LYS A 63 -15.07 -7.00 -17.12
C LYS A 63 -15.00 -7.18 -15.60
N ASP A 64 -15.46 -8.31 -15.07
CA ASP A 64 -15.36 -8.57 -13.63
C ASP A 64 -13.90 -8.64 -13.14
N ASN A 65 -12.98 -9.11 -14.00
CA ASN A 65 -11.55 -9.12 -13.69
C ASN A 65 -10.96 -7.72 -13.70
N GLU A 66 -11.31 -6.92 -14.70
CA GLU A 66 -10.91 -5.51 -14.79
C GLU A 66 -11.42 -4.74 -13.56
N ASP A 67 -12.69 -4.90 -13.21
CA ASP A 67 -13.30 -4.23 -12.05
C ASP A 67 -12.60 -4.60 -10.74
N LEU A 68 -12.19 -5.86 -10.57
CA LEU A 68 -11.47 -6.30 -9.37
C LEU A 68 -10.08 -5.64 -9.25
N ILE A 69 -9.37 -5.50 -10.37
CA ILE A 69 -8.07 -4.82 -10.45
C ILE A 69 -8.24 -3.33 -10.16
N ASP A 70 -9.19 -2.69 -10.84
CA ASP A 70 -9.48 -1.26 -10.67
C ASP A 70 -9.87 -0.92 -9.23
N ILE A 71 -10.70 -1.76 -8.61
CA ILE A 71 -11.07 -1.62 -7.20
C ILE A 71 -9.82 -1.64 -6.30
N LYS A 72 -8.90 -2.60 -6.49
CA LYS A 72 -7.69 -2.67 -5.67
C LYS A 72 -6.86 -1.39 -5.84
N LEU A 73 -6.64 -0.95 -7.07
CA LEU A 73 -5.89 0.28 -7.35
C LEU A 73 -6.53 1.52 -6.72
N GLN A 74 -7.86 1.63 -6.78
CA GLN A 74 -8.61 2.71 -6.14
C GLN A 74 -8.48 2.67 -4.62
N LEU A 75 -8.56 1.49 -4.01
CA LEU A 75 -8.36 1.32 -2.57
C LEU A 75 -6.94 1.69 -2.15
N ASP A 76 -5.93 1.26 -2.91
CA ASP A 76 -4.52 1.54 -2.64
C ASP A 76 -4.24 3.04 -2.70
N ASP A 77 -4.75 3.75 -3.72
CA ASP A 77 -4.62 5.21 -3.81
C ASP A 77 -5.40 5.93 -2.70
N ALA A 78 -6.61 5.47 -2.40
CA ALA A 78 -7.45 6.06 -1.37
C ALA A 78 -6.88 5.88 0.05
N LEU A 79 -6.20 4.75 0.32
CA LEU A 79 -5.49 4.51 1.57
C LEU A 79 -4.41 5.56 1.82
N LEU A 80 -3.65 5.93 0.79
CA LEU A 80 -2.63 6.97 0.88
C LEU A 80 -3.21 8.36 1.18
N GLY A 81 -4.42 8.65 0.71
CA GLY A 81 -5.10 9.94 0.91
C GLY A 81 -5.95 10.02 2.18
N ASN A 82 -6.44 8.89 2.69
CA ASN A 82 -7.37 8.81 3.82
C ASN A 82 -7.20 7.51 4.62
N PRO A 83 -6.06 7.30 5.29
CA PRO A 83 -5.70 6.00 5.88
C PRO A 83 -6.66 5.51 6.97
N ASN A 84 -7.40 6.41 7.62
CA ASN A 84 -8.27 6.09 8.76
C ASN A 84 -9.74 5.84 8.34
N ASN A 85 -10.01 5.53 7.07
CA ASN A 85 -11.37 5.22 6.66
C ASN A 85 -11.82 3.86 7.19
N ASN A 86 -12.92 3.84 7.96
CA ASN A 86 -13.46 2.65 8.60
C ASN A 86 -14.00 1.59 7.61
N ASP A 87 -14.26 1.96 6.35
CA ASP A 87 -14.72 1.02 5.32
C ASP A 87 -13.58 0.17 4.75
N PHE A 88 -12.35 0.70 4.73
CA PHE A 88 -11.20 0.05 4.09
C PHE A 88 -10.89 -1.36 4.59
N PRO A 89 -10.86 -1.67 5.91
CA PRO A 89 -10.58 -3.03 6.36
C PRO A 89 -11.55 -4.06 5.76
N GLN A 90 -12.84 -3.72 5.67
CA GLN A 90 -13.85 -4.57 5.07
C GLN A 90 -13.63 -4.75 3.56
N LEU A 91 -13.35 -3.65 2.86
CA LEU A 91 -13.17 -3.65 1.41
C LEU A 91 -11.92 -4.44 1.02
N TYR A 92 -10.77 -4.20 1.66
CA TYR A 92 -9.55 -5.00 1.46
C TYR A 92 -9.77 -6.48 1.77
N TYR A 93 -10.42 -6.82 2.89
CA TYR A 93 -10.71 -8.22 3.21
C TYR A 93 -11.57 -8.90 2.12
N LYS A 94 -12.63 -8.25 1.65
CA LYS A 94 -13.50 -8.81 0.60
C LYS A 94 -12.78 -8.92 -0.74
N THR A 95 -11.97 -7.92 -1.11
CA THR A 95 -11.14 -7.95 -2.32
C THR A 95 -10.13 -9.10 -2.25
N GLY A 96 -9.43 -9.26 -1.14
CA GLY A 96 -8.50 -10.38 -0.92
C GLY A 96 -9.18 -11.75 -0.97
N PHE A 97 -10.40 -11.86 -0.41
CA PHE A 97 -11.22 -13.06 -0.55
C PHE A 97 -11.54 -13.38 -2.01
N ILE A 98 -11.93 -12.40 -2.83
CA ILE A 98 -12.20 -12.63 -4.25
C ILE A 98 -10.92 -13.08 -4.96
N TYR A 99 -9.77 -12.41 -4.74
CA TYR A 99 -8.50 -12.82 -5.34
C TYR A 99 -8.13 -14.27 -4.98
N ARG A 100 -8.31 -14.67 -3.71
CA ARG A 100 -8.04 -16.04 -3.25
C ARG A 100 -8.89 -17.06 -3.99
N GLU A 101 -10.19 -16.83 -4.07
CA GLU A 101 -11.15 -17.73 -4.75
C GLU A 101 -10.94 -17.79 -6.27
N ARG A 102 -10.20 -16.81 -6.79
CA ARG A 102 -9.81 -16.71 -8.19
C ARG A 102 -8.37 -17.18 -8.45
N GLU A 103 -7.74 -17.77 -7.44
CA GLU A 103 -6.37 -18.32 -7.47
C GLU A 103 -5.26 -17.28 -7.72
N TYR A 104 -5.58 -16.00 -7.56
CA TYR A 104 -4.62 -14.89 -7.57
C TYR A 104 -4.02 -14.75 -6.17
N ARG A 105 -3.07 -15.65 -5.88
CA ARG A 105 -2.58 -15.88 -4.51
C ARG A 105 -1.83 -14.65 -3.97
N GLU A 106 -0.99 -14.04 -4.77
CA GLU A 106 -0.15 -12.92 -4.38
C GLU A 106 -0.99 -11.68 -4.01
N GLU A 107 -1.96 -11.34 -4.85
CA GLU A 107 -2.88 -10.22 -4.66
C GLU A 107 -3.77 -10.44 -3.43
N ALA A 108 -4.22 -11.68 -3.20
CA ALA A 108 -4.97 -12.03 -2.00
C ALA A 108 -4.15 -11.81 -0.73
N ILE A 109 -2.88 -12.24 -0.73
CA ILE A 109 -1.96 -12.03 0.40
C ILE A 109 -1.77 -10.54 0.65
N GLU A 110 -1.51 -9.76 -0.40
CA GLU A 110 -1.33 -8.32 -0.28
C GLU A 110 -2.55 -7.65 0.36
N CYS A 111 -3.76 -7.95 -0.12
CA CYS A 111 -4.98 -7.40 0.46
C CYS A 111 -5.16 -7.77 1.94
N PHE A 112 -4.90 -9.02 2.32
CA PHE A 112 -5.02 -9.43 3.72
C PHE A 112 -3.93 -8.81 4.60
N GLN A 113 -2.70 -8.70 4.10
CA GLN A 113 -1.60 -8.07 4.81
C GLN A 113 -1.88 -6.57 5.02
N THR A 114 -2.44 -5.89 4.03
CA THR A 114 -2.89 -4.49 4.17
C THR A 114 -3.89 -4.31 5.31
N VAL A 115 -4.80 -5.27 5.54
CA VAL A 115 -5.71 -5.25 6.69
C VAL A 115 -4.94 -5.31 8.01
N LEU A 116 -3.95 -6.19 8.13
CA LEU A 116 -3.16 -6.33 9.36
C LEU A 116 -2.28 -5.12 9.63
N ASP A 117 -1.63 -4.60 8.59
CA ASP A 117 -0.62 -3.55 8.72
C ASP A 117 -1.24 -2.18 8.99
N ASN A 118 -2.42 -1.91 8.43
CA ASN A 118 -3.06 -0.58 8.51
C ASN A 118 -4.27 -0.55 9.45
N PHE A 119 -4.89 -1.70 9.74
CA PHE A 119 -6.13 -1.78 10.51
C PHE A 119 -6.10 -2.90 11.57
N PRO A 120 -5.08 -2.97 12.43
CA PRO A 120 -4.90 -4.08 13.37
C PRO A 120 -6.08 -4.24 14.35
N ASP A 121 -6.75 -3.15 14.72
CA ASP A 121 -7.88 -3.15 15.65
C ASP A 121 -9.23 -3.47 14.99
N SER A 122 -9.25 -3.61 13.65
CA SER A 122 -10.48 -3.90 12.91
C SER A 122 -10.99 -5.32 13.19
N PRO A 123 -12.32 -5.56 13.22
CA PRO A 123 -12.86 -6.92 13.25
C PRO A 123 -12.47 -7.76 12.02
N TYR A 124 -11.91 -7.16 10.98
CA TYR A 124 -11.37 -7.85 9.81
C TYR A 124 -9.92 -8.32 9.97
N ALA A 125 -9.15 -7.77 10.91
CA ALA A 125 -7.75 -8.16 11.13
C ALA A 125 -7.62 -9.64 11.50
N ALA A 126 -8.36 -10.09 12.52
CA ALA A 126 -8.35 -11.50 12.91
C ALA A 126 -8.78 -12.45 11.76
N LYS A 127 -9.69 -12.01 10.88
CA LYS A 127 -10.12 -12.78 9.71
C LYS A 127 -9.02 -12.83 8.65
N ALA A 128 -8.41 -11.70 8.33
CA ALA A 128 -7.30 -11.61 7.38
C ALA A 128 -6.09 -12.46 7.82
N MET A 129 -5.75 -12.41 9.12
CA MET A 129 -4.71 -13.26 9.71
C MET A 129 -5.01 -14.75 9.52
N ASN A 130 -6.25 -15.17 9.76
CA ASN A 130 -6.66 -16.56 9.56
C ASN A 130 -6.55 -16.98 8.08
N GLU A 131 -6.90 -16.08 7.15
CA GLU A 131 -6.75 -16.36 5.73
C GLU A 131 -5.29 -16.51 5.29
N LEU A 132 -4.42 -15.60 5.71
CA LEU A 132 -2.98 -15.69 5.49
C LEU A 132 -2.41 -17.01 6.02
N LYS A 133 -2.81 -17.42 7.23
CA LYS A 133 -2.39 -18.69 7.83
C LYS A 133 -2.84 -19.89 6.99
N LYS A 134 -4.10 -19.93 6.54
CA LYS A 134 -4.63 -21.00 5.67
C LYS A 134 -3.88 -21.06 4.35
N MET A 135 -3.46 -19.91 3.83
CA MET A 135 -2.66 -19.80 2.61
C MET A 135 -1.18 -20.17 2.81
N GLY A 136 -0.76 -20.53 4.03
CA GLY A 136 0.61 -20.91 4.36
C GLY A 136 1.58 -19.72 4.45
N VAL A 137 1.07 -18.50 4.62
CA VAL A 137 1.91 -17.31 4.83
C VAL A 137 2.39 -17.29 6.27
N LYS A 138 3.72 -17.18 6.45
CA LYS A 138 4.30 -16.95 7.76
C LYS A 138 4.05 -15.50 8.15
N ILE A 139 3.15 -15.31 9.12
CA ILE A 139 2.82 -13.98 9.64
C ILE A 139 3.89 -13.63 10.66
N THR A 140 4.73 -12.67 10.33
CA THR A 140 5.63 -12.02 11.30
C THR A 140 4.90 -10.77 11.79
N SER A 141 4.16 -10.89 12.89
CA SER A 141 3.70 -9.69 13.60
C SER A 141 4.92 -8.92 14.08
N PRO A 142 4.96 -7.58 13.98
CA PRO A 142 6.01 -6.77 14.61
C PRO A 142 6.21 -7.11 16.10
N ASP A 143 5.12 -7.51 16.78
CA ASP A 143 5.13 -7.90 18.20
C ASP A 143 5.72 -9.29 18.49
N SER A 144 6.09 -10.07 17.48
CA SER A 144 6.67 -11.43 17.68
C SER A 144 8.18 -11.42 17.92
N GLN A 145 8.79 -10.24 18.11
CA GLN A 145 10.20 -10.12 18.51
C GLN A 145 10.43 -10.31 20.02
N ASP A 146 9.39 -10.37 20.86
CA ASP A 146 9.54 -10.54 22.31
C ASP A 146 8.93 -11.87 22.78
N THR A 147 9.71 -12.95 22.72
CA THR A 147 9.78 -14.04 23.71
C THR A 147 10.69 -15.16 23.18
N MET A 148 11.97 -14.86 23.08
CA MET A 148 13.03 -15.86 23.20
C MET A 148 14.01 -15.34 24.25
N GLU A 149 13.62 -15.50 25.52
CA GLU A 149 14.56 -15.63 26.64
C GLU A 149 14.71 -17.11 27.00
#